data_AF-A0A4R4E397-F1
#
_entry.id   AF-A0A4R4E397-F1
#
_cell.length_a   1.000
_cell.length_b   1.000
_cell.length_c   1.000
_cell.angle_alpha   90.00
_cell.angle_beta   90.00
_cell.angle_gamma   90.00
#
_symmetry.space_group_name_H-M   'P 1'
#
loop_
_entity.id
_entity.type
_entity.pdbx_description
1 polymer ?
#
loop_
_entity_poly.entity_id
_entity_poly.type
_entity_poly.pdbx_seq_one_letter_code
_entity_poly.pdbx_strand_id
1 'polypeptide(L)'
;MERDVFSAGLQCDSLELSQDIQNQKLFVEYTKLLYKCAQSKQLLEVENDMDAYRYALDALSHWARICVLEQGHYPEVSIMMQIKSINYGIYKLYEELTTSSESIKQRVELVLLACEFGMGGILEKCSIPLMDTLRSRSDCWSIEELREIAGLQEVGDDIRLVLDKLTKKSFVKAVFVTSDPELNDLTMTYMV
;
A
#
# COMPACT_ATOMS: atom_id res chain seq x y z
N MET A 1 -8.82 38.08 20.55
CA MET A 1 -7.43 37.91 20.09
C MET A 1 -7.16 36.43 19.83
N GLU A 2 -8.04 35.75 19.07
CA GLU A 2 -8.00 34.29 18.82
C GLU A 2 -8.63 33.93 17.46
N ARG A 3 -8.67 34.86 16.50
CA ARG A 3 -9.15 34.57 15.12
C ARG A 3 -8.05 34.64 14.06
N ASP A 4 -6.86 35.11 14.42
CA ASP A 4 -5.77 35.35 13.46
C ASP A 4 -4.71 34.24 13.44
N VAL A 5 -4.83 33.21 14.29
CA VAL A 5 -3.88 32.07 14.31
C VAL A 5 -4.30 30.95 13.36
N PHE A 6 -5.56 30.91 12.93
CA PHE A 6 -6.07 29.86 12.03
C PHE A 6 -5.85 30.16 10.54
N SER A 7 -5.45 31.38 10.18
CA SER A 7 -5.20 31.78 8.79
C SER A 7 -3.73 31.66 8.36
N ALA A 8 -2.83 31.20 9.24
CA ALA A 8 -1.40 31.07 8.95
C ALA A 8 -0.98 29.65 8.49
N GLY A 9 -1.92 28.72 8.32
CA GLY A 9 -1.64 27.33 7.93
C GLY A 9 -1.99 26.96 6.49
N LEU A 10 -2.51 27.88 5.67
CA LEU A 10 -3.03 27.58 4.32
C LEU A 10 -2.32 28.35 3.20
N GLN A 11 -1.01 28.56 3.37
CA GLN A 11 -0.10 28.88 2.26
C GLN A 11 0.92 27.74 2.17
N CYS A 12 0.44 26.53 1.93
CA CYS A 12 1.29 25.52 1.32
C CYS A 12 1.18 25.77 -0.19
N ASP A 13 2.15 26.52 -0.71
CA ASP A 13 2.35 26.69 -2.14
C ASP A 13 2.13 25.34 -2.84
N SER A 14 1.26 25.35 -3.84
CA SER A 14 0.94 24.21 -4.68
C SER A 14 2.17 23.79 -5.48
N LEU A 15 3.08 23.05 -4.84
CA LEU A 15 3.99 22.17 -5.53
C LEU A 15 3.13 21.01 -6.03
N GLU A 16 2.63 21.11 -7.25
CA GLU A 16 2.00 19.97 -7.90
C GLU A 16 2.99 18.80 -7.88
N LEU A 17 2.53 17.67 -7.35
CA LEU A 17 3.32 16.45 -7.26
C LEU A 17 3.59 15.95 -8.68
N SER A 18 4.86 15.88 -9.10
CA SER A 18 5.17 15.31 -10.41
C SER A 18 4.69 13.86 -10.49
N GLN A 19 4.28 13.43 -11.69
CA GLN A 19 3.68 12.11 -11.89
C GLN A 19 4.61 10.98 -11.41
N ASP A 20 5.92 11.10 -11.65
CA ASP A 20 6.89 10.09 -11.23
C ASP A 20 6.98 9.98 -9.71
N ILE A 21 7.05 11.12 -9.00
CA ILE A 21 7.09 11.14 -7.53
C ILE A 21 5.76 10.62 -6.97
N GLN A 22 4.63 10.98 -7.59
CA GLN A 22 3.31 10.45 -7.23
C GLN A 22 3.26 8.93 -7.35
N ASN A 23 3.70 8.38 -8.48
CA ASN A 23 3.70 6.94 -8.73
C ASN A 23 4.59 6.20 -7.72
N GLN A 24 5.78 6.72 -7.43
CA GLN A 24 6.67 6.13 -6.42
C GLN A 24 6.04 6.15 -5.03
N LYS A 25 5.47 7.28 -4.60
CA LYS A 25 4.81 7.37 -3.30
C LYS A 25 3.58 6.46 -3.20
N LEU A 26 2.78 6.37 -4.27
CA LEU A 26 1.65 5.45 -4.35
C LEU A 26 2.09 3.99 -4.20
N PHE A 27 3.18 3.59 -4.86
CA PHE A 27 3.73 2.25 -4.75
C PHE A 27 4.20 1.92 -3.33
N VAL A 28 4.90 2.85 -2.68
CA VAL A 28 5.37 2.68 -1.29
C VAL A 28 4.19 2.57 -0.32
N GLU A 29 3.22 3.48 -0.41
CA GLU A 29 2.04 3.46 0.48
C GLU A 29 1.17 2.21 0.25
N TYR A 30 1.01 1.77 -1.01
CA TYR A 30 0.28 0.54 -1.33
C TYR A 30 0.98 -0.71 -0.79
N THR A 31 2.30 -0.76 -0.87
CA THR A 31 3.08 -1.88 -0.32
C THR A 31 2.95 -1.94 1.20
N LYS A 32 3.03 -0.78 1.88
CA LYS A 32 2.80 -0.69 3.33
C LYS A 32 1.37 -1.08 3.71
N LEU A 33 0.36 -0.65 2.96
CA LEU A 33 -1.03 -1.07 3.15
C LEU A 33 -1.16 -2.60 3.11
N LEU A 34 -0.62 -3.24 2.07
CA LEU A 34 -0.63 -4.70 1.94
C LEU A 34 0.04 -5.40 3.13
N TYR A 35 1.23 -4.94 3.50
CA TYR A 35 1.98 -5.48 4.64
C TYR A 35 1.19 -5.36 5.93
N LYS A 36 0.64 -4.19 6.24
CA LYS A 36 -0.11 -3.94 7.47
C LYS A 36 -1.40 -4.76 7.54
N CYS A 37 -2.13 -4.92 6.43
CA CYS A 37 -3.28 -5.82 6.37
C CYS A 37 -2.88 -7.28 6.62
N ALA A 38 -1.77 -7.74 6.03
CA ALA A 38 -1.28 -9.11 6.23
C ALA A 38 -0.89 -9.37 7.70
N GLN A 39 -0.17 -8.45 8.33
CA GLN A 39 0.21 -8.53 9.75
C GLN A 39 -1.03 -8.54 10.66
N SER A 40 -1.98 -7.63 10.42
CA SER A 40 -3.22 -7.57 11.19
C SER A 40 -4.00 -8.90 11.11
N LYS A 41 -4.10 -9.47 9.91
CA LYS A 41 -4.77 -10.77 9.70
C LYS A 41 -4.08 -11.91 10.45
N GLN A 42 -2.75 -12.01 10.37
CA GLN A 42 -1.98 -13.03 11.09
C GLN A 42 -2.15 -12.93 12.62
N LEU A 43 -2.24 -11.71 13.15
CA LEU A 43 -2.43 -11.49 14.58
C LEU A 43 -3.83 -11.89 15.07
N LEU A 44 -4.87 -11.72 14.23
CA LEU A 44 -6.19 -12.24 14.53
C LEU A 44 -6.24 -13.77 14.58
N GLU A 45 -5.44 -14.46 13.75
CA GLU A 45 -5.36 -15.93 13.74
C GLU A 45 -4.78 -16.50 15.04
N VAL A 46 -3.97 -15.73 15.76
CA VAL A 46 -3.38 -16.10 17.05
C VAL A 46 -4.04 -15.37 18.23
N GLU A 47 -5.26 -14.84 18.03
CA GLU A 47 -6.08 -14.16 19.04
C GLU A 47 -5.39 -12.94 19.71
N ASN A 48 -4.42 -12.33 19.02
CA ASN A 48 -3.79 -11.08 19.45
C ASN A 48 -4.52 -9.86 18.84
N ASP A 49 -5.74 -9.65 19.31
CA ASP A 49 -6.65 -8.61 18.77
C ASP A 49 -6.11 -7.18 18.93
N MET A 50 -5.37 -6.90 20.02
CA MET A 50 -4.85 -5.55 20.31
C MET A 50 -3.75 -5.14 19.34
N ASP A 51 -2.81 -6.04 19.02
CA ASP A 51 -1.82 -5.74 17.99
C ASP A 51 -2.45 -5.75 16.60
N ALA A 52 -3.40 -6.65 16.33
CA ALA A 52 -4.14 -6.68 15.08
C ALA A 52 -4.84 -5.33 14.81
N TYR A 53 -5.43 -4.74 15.85
CA TYR A 53 -6.03 -3.40 15.81
C TYR A 53 -5.04 -2.31 15.43
N ARG A 54 -3.86 -2.29 16.05
CA ARG A 54 -2.81 -1.32 15.72
C ARG A 54 -2.40 -1.42 14.25
N TYR A 55 -2.22 -2.64 13.74
CA TYR A 55 -1.90 -2.86 12.34
C TYR A 55 -3.04 -2.47 11.39
N ALA A 56 -4.30 -2.67 11.77
CA ALA A 56 -5.45 -2.23 10.97
C ALA A 56 -5.57 -0.70 10.92
N LEU A 57 -5.26 -0.02 12.03
CA LEU A 57 -5.21 1.44 12.06
C LEU A 57 -4.09 2.00 11.16
N ASP A 58 -2.91 1.38 11.19
CA ASP A 58 -1.81 1.71 10.28
C ASP A 58 -2.22 1.48 8.81
N ALA A 59 -2.89 0.36 8.51
CA ALA A 59 -3.37 0.04 7.17
C ALA A 59 -4.31 1.14 6.64
N LEU A 60 -5.31 1.56 7.44
CA LEU A 60 -6.19 2.67 7.04
C LEU A 60 -5.41 3.98 6.80
N SER A 61 -4.32 4.21 7.53
CA SER A 61 -3.46 5.40 7.36
C SER A 61 -2.78 5.41 6.01
N HIS A 62 -2.21 4.28 5.62
CA HIS A 62 -1.62 4.12 4.29
C HIS A 62 -2.68 4.24 3.20
N TRP A 63 -3.88 3.67 3.40
CA TRP A 63 -4.96 3.81 2.42
C TRP A 63 -5.45 5.26 2.27
N ALA A 64 -5.59 6.01 3.36
CA ALA A 64 -5.92 7.42 3.31
C ALA A 64 -4.84 8.23 2.56
N ARG A 65 -3.57 7.96 2.82
CA ARG A 65 -2.43 8.59 2.11
C ARG A 65 -2.47 8.30 0.62
N ILE A 66 -2.81 7.08 0.21
CA ILE A 66 -3.03 6.72 -1.20
C ILE A 66 -4.10 7.63 -1.80
N CYS A 67 -5.29 7.72 -1.19
CA CYS A 67 -6.36 8.55 -1.73
C CYS A 67 -5.98 10.03 -1.87
N VAL A 68 -5.18 10.59 -0.95
CA VAL A 68 -4.67 11.96 -1.07
C VAL A 68 -3.67 12.08 -2.21
N LEU A 69 -2.70 11.15 -2.29
CA LEU A 69 -1.73 11.11 -3.37
C LEU A 69 -2.41 10.99 -4.72
N GLU A 70 -3.47 10.20 -4.85
CA GLU A 70 -4.22 10.03 -6.10
C GLU A 70 -4.85 11.33 -6.64
N GLN A 71 -5.13 12.30 -5.77
CA GLN A 71 -5.61 13.64 -6.14
C GLN A 71 -4.47 14.61 -6.50
N GLY A 72 -3.22 14.15 -6.51
CA GLY A 72 -2.04 14.99 -6.75
C GLY A 72 -1.63 15.84 -5.54
N HIS A 73 -2.16 15.54 -4.36
CA HIS A 73 -1.87 16.26 -3.13
C HIS A 73 -0.87 15.50 -2.25
N TYR A 74 -0.11 16.22 -1.43
CA TYR A 74 0.75 15.61 -0.42
C TYR A 74 -0.07 15.27 0.83
N PRO A 75 0.08 14.05 1.39
CA PRO A 75 -0.53 13.70 2.68
C PRO A 75 0.02 14.57 3.81
N GLU A 76 -0.87 15.31 4.48
CA GLU A 76 -0.51 16.16 5.60
C GLU A 76 -0.55 15.40 6.93
N VAL A 77 -0.05 16.04 8.00
CA VAL A 77 -0.19 15.51 9.38
C VAL A 77 -1.67 15.37 9.76
N SER A 78 -2.51 16.28 9.28
CA SER A 78 -3.97 16.32 9.46
C SER A 78 -4.72 15.43 8.45
N ILE A 79 -4.18 14.26 8.12
CA ILE A 79 -4.71 13.34 7.09
C ILE A 79 -6.21 13.02 7.24
N MET A 80 -6.75 13.04 8.46
CA MET A 80 -8.17 12.83 8.74
C MET A 80 -9.08 13.95 8.22
N MET A 81 -8.61 15.19 8.19
CA MET A 81 -9.36 16.31 7.61
C MET A 81 -9.37 16.21 6.08
N GLN A 82 -8.22 15.87 5.48
CA GLN A 82 -8.09 15.65 4.04
C GLN A 82 -8.97 14.47 3.58
N ILE A 83 -8.93 13.34 4.28
CA ILE A 83 -9.68 12.16 3.85
C ILE A 83 -11.19 12.34 4.01
N LYS A 84 -11.66 13.14 4.96
CA LYS A 84 -13.08 13.43 5.13
C LYS A 84 -13.69 14.11 3.91
N SER A 85 -12.94 14.97 3.22
CA SER A 85 -13.38 15.61 1.97
C SER A 85 -13.10 14.76 0.74
N ILE A 86 -11.99 14.00 0.71
CA ILE A 86 -11.56 13.22 -0.47
C ILE A 86 -12.28 11.87 -0.57
N ASN A 87 -12.37 11.13 0.53
CA ASN A 87 -13.00 9.82 0.59
C ASN A 87 -13.67 9.60 1.95
N TYR A 88 -14.95 9.99 2.03
CA TYR A 88 -15.74 9.85 3.25
C TYR A 88 -15.91 8.39 3.69
N GLY A 89 -15.85 7.42 2.77
CA GLY A 89 -15.90 5.99 3.10
C GLY A 89 -14.73 5.55 3.97
N ILE A 90 -13.51 5.98 3.64
CA ILE A 90 -12.32 5.69 4.47
C ILE A 90 -12.43 6.39 5.83
N TYR A 91 -12.89 7.65 5.87
CA TYR A 91 -13.15 8.35 7.13
C TYR A 91 -14.13 7.58 8.03
N LYS A 92 -15.22 7.04 7.45
CA LYS A 92 -16.18 6.21 8.19
C LYS A 92 -15.54 4.93 8.73
N LEU A 93 -14.65 4.27 7.99
CA LEU A 93 -13.93 3.08 8.48
C LEU A 93 -13.07 3.39 9.71
N TYR A 94 -12.46 4.58 9.77
CA TYR A 94 -11.78 5.04 10.99
C TYR A 94 -12.72 5.18 12.17
N GLU A 95 -13.89 5.81 11.97
CA GLU A 95 -14.91 5.93 13.02
C GLU A 95 -15.38 4.56 13.50
N GLU A 96 -15.66 3.63 12.58
CA GLU A 96 -16.08 2.27 12.92
C GLU A 96 -14.99 1.51 13.69
N LEU A 97 -13.72 1.61 13.27
CA LEU A 97 -12.61 0.96 13.97
C LEU A 97 -12.49 1.50 15.40
N THR A 98 -12.58 2.82 15.59
CA THR A 98 -12.25 3.47 16.86
C THR A 98 -13.41 3.57 17.84
N THR A 99 -14.64 3.75 17.36
CA THR A 99 -15.79 4.14 18.21
C THR A 99 -16.93 3.13 18.23
N SER A 100 -16.93 2.11 17.36
CA SER A 100 -17.98 1.08 17.37
C SER A 100 -18.00 0.29 18.68
N SER A 101 -19.20 -0.14 19.08
CA SER A 101 -19.45 -0.97 20.27
C SER A 101 -19.14 -2.45 20.08
N GLU A 102 -18.83 -2.89 18.85
CA GLU A 102 -18.43 -4.26 18.55
C GLU A 102 -17.08 -4.63 19.20
N SER A 103 -16.80 -5.93 19.28
CA SER A 103 -15.48 -6.38 19.77
C SER A 103 -14.34 -5.85 18.88
N ILE A 104 -13.12 -5.77 19.43
CA ILE A 104 -11.94 -5.32 18.67
C ILE A 104 -11.75 -6.21 17.43
N LYS A 105 -11.84 -7.52 17.60
CA LYS A 105 -11.78 -8.48 16.50
C LYS A 105 -12.74 -8.15 15.36
N GLN A 106 -14.03 -8.00 15.65
CA GLN A 106 -15.04 -7.70 14.63
C GLN A 106 -14.78 -6.37 13.92
N ARG A 107 -14.36 -5.33 14.66
CA ARG A 107 -14.00 -4.02 14.08
C ARG A 107 -12.79 -4.12 13.15
N VAL A 108 -11.79 -4.90 13.54
CA VAL A 108 -10.60 -5.17 12.70
C VAL A 108 -10.99 -5.98 11.46
N GLU A 109 -11.78 -7.04 11.61
CA GLU A 109 -12.27 -7.87 10.50
C GLU A 109 -13.03 -7.04 9.46
N LEU A 110 -13.91 -6.12 9.90
CA LEU A 110 -14.61 -5.19 9.03
C LEU A 110 -13.65 -4.32 8.21
N VAL A 111 -12.64 -3.74 8.87
CA VAL A 111 -11.63 -2.91 8.21
C VAL A 111 -10.82 -3.72 7.20
N LEU A 112 -10.36 -4.92 7.58
CA LEU A 112 -9.59 -5.78 6.68
C LEU A 112 -10.40 -6.21 5.47
N LEU A 113 -11.68 -6.50 5.64
CA LEU A 113 -12.59 -6.81 4.54
C LEU A 113 -12.70 -5.62 3.58
N ALA A 114 -12.91 -4.41 4.11
CA ALA A 114 -12.97 -3.20 3.30
C ALA A 114 -11.66 -2.95 2.53
N CYS A 115 -10.51 -3.12 3.19
CA CYS A 115 -9.20 -3.03 2.55
C CYS A 115 -9.04 -4.07 1.42
N GLU A 116 -9.45 -5.32 1.64
CA GLU A 116 -9.33 -6.38 0.63
C GLU A 116 -10.12 -6.05 -0.65
N PHE A 117 -11.34 -5.52 -0.51
CA PHE A 117 -12.14 -5.07 -1.65
C PHE A 117 -11.54 -3.82 -2.32
N GLY A 118 -11.10 -2.84 -1.53
CA GLY A 118 -10.56 -1.58 -2.03
C GLY A 118 -9.23 -1.73 -2.77
N MET A 119 -8.31 -2.52 -2.23
CA MET A 119 -6.97 -2.70 -2.79
C MET A 119 -6.98 -3.26 -4.22
N GLY A 120 -7.97 -4.10 -4.55
CA GLY A 120 -8.10 -4.66 -5.89
C GLY A 120 -8.31 -3.59 -6.98
N GLY A 121 -8.99 -2.49 -6.66
CA GLY A 121 -9.31 -1.43 -7.62
C GLY A 121 -8.15 -0.47 -7.90
N ILE A 122 -7.16 -0.40 -7.02
CA ILE A 122 -6.02 0.53 -7.11
C ILE A 122 -4.68 -0.16 -7.45
N LEU A 123 -4.65 -1.50 -7.46
CA LEU A 123 -3.43 -2.29 -7.66
C LEU A 123 -2.64 -1.88 -8.92
N GLU A 124 -3.29 -1.81 -10.07
CA GLU A 124 -2.62 -1.51 -11.35
C GLU A 124 -1.95 -0.13 -11.31
N LYS A 125 -2.69 0.89 -10.86
CA LYS A 125 -2.20 2.27 -10.73
C LYS A 125 -1.07 2.38 -9.71
N CYS A 126 -1.20 1.75 -8.55
CA CYS A 126 -0.16 1.78 -7.52
C CYS A 126 1.09 1.00 -7.92
N SER A 127 0.99 0.06 -8.87
CA SER A 127 2.10 -0.79 -9.29
C SER A 127 2.86 -0.28 -10.51
N ILE A 128 2.55 0.93 -11.01
CA ILE A 128 3.21 1.52 -12.20
C ILE A 128 4.75 1.45 -12.10
N PRO A 129 5.41 1.88 -11.00
CA PRO A 129 6.88 1.81 -10.91
C PRO A 129 7.44 0.39 -11.09
N LEU A 130 6.78 -0.60 -10.49
CA LEU A 130 7.18 -2.00 -10.59
C LEU A 130 6.91 -2.54 -12.01
N MET A 131 5.75 -2.24 -12.59
CA MET A 131 5.40 -2.67 -13.94
C MET A 131 6.33 -2.08 -14.99
N ASP A 132 6.69 -0.80 -14.87
CA ASP A 132 7.63 -0.13 -15.77
C ASP A 132 9.04 -0.72 -15.65
N THR A 133 9.47 -1.06 -14.42
CA THR A 133 10.73 -1.78 -14.19
C THR A 133 10.71 -3.14 -14.88
N LEU A 134 9.65 -3.94 -14.68
CA LEU A 134 9.53 -5.26 -15.30
C LEU A 134 9.52 -5.18 -16.83
N ARG A 135 8.89 -4.15 -17.41
CA ARG A 135 8.84 -3.91 -18.86
C ARG A 135 10.12 -3.33 -19.46
N SER A 136 11.05 -2.86 -18.63
CA SER A 136 12.27 -2.19 -19.11
C SER A 136 13.25 -3.12 -19.83
N ARG A 137 13.12 -4.44 -19.64
CA ARG A 137 13.86 -5.47 -20.38
C ARG A 137 12.95 -6.66 -20.72
N SER A 138 13.31 -7.42 -21.73
CA SER A 138 12.59 -8.63 -22.16
C SER A 138 12.82 -9.84 -21.24
N ASP A 139 13.88 -9.82 -20.45
CA ASP A 139 14.31 -10.94 -19.60
C ASP A 139 13.64 -10.93 -18.22
N CYS A 140 13.59 -12.10 -17.58
CA CYS A 140 12.98 -12.26 -16.26
C CYS A 140 13.79 -11.55 -15.17
N TRP A 141 13.12 -11.05 -14.14
CA TRP A 141 13.71 -10.37 -12.98
C TRP A 141 13.71 -11.28 -11.75
N SER A 142 14.83 -11.39 -11.05
CA SER A 142 14.84 -11.94 -9.69
C SER A 142 14.37 -10.91 -8.67
N ILE A 143 13.97 -11.37 -7.47
CA ILE A 143 13.60 -10.46 -6.39
C ILE A 143 14.83 -9.67 -5.93
N GLU A 144 15.98 -10.31 -5.91
CA GLU A 144 17.26 -9.71 -5.53
C GLU A 144 17.61 -8.55 -6.46
N GLU A 145 17.40 -8.69 -7.77
CA GLU A 145 17.60 -7.59 -8.72
C GLU A 145 16.61 -6.45 -8.50
N LEU A 146 15.31 -6.77 -8.31
CA LEU A 146 14.27 -5.74 -8.13
C LEU A 146 14.49 -4.90 -6.88
N ARG A 147 15.08 -5.47 -5.81
CA ARG A 147 15.39 -4.75 -4.57
C ARG A 147 16.47 -3.68 -4.72
N GLU A 148 17.37 -3.86 -5.67
CA GLU A 148 18.47 -2.93 -5.93
C GLU A 148 18.05 -1.79 -6.88
N ILE A 149 16.85 -1.85 -7.46
CA ILE A 149 16.35 -0.81 -8.34
C ILE A 149 15.95 0.44 -7.54
N ALA A 150 16.51 1.58 -7.95
CA ALA A 150 16.15 2.88 -7.41
C ALA A 150 14.63 3.12 -7.54
N GLY A 151 13.98 3.46 -6.41
CA GLY A 151 12.53 3.59 -6.30
C GLY A 151 11.82 2.35 -5.76
N LEU A 152 12.34 1.14 -6.01
CA LEU A 152 11.81 -0.10 -5.44
C LEU A 152 12.49 -0.48 -4.11
N GLN A 153 13.73 -0.03 -3.90
CA GLN A 153 14.48 -0.27 -2.66
C GLN A 153 13.75 0.16 -1.37
N GLU A 154 12.88 1.19 -1.44
CA GLU A 154 12.15 1.71 -0.26
C GLU A 154 11.19 0.70 0.35
N VAL A 155 10.70 -0.26 -0.43
CA VAL A 155 9.77 -1.29 0.05
C VAL A 155 10.48 -2.58 0.46
N GLY A 156 11.78 -2.72 0.16
CA GLY A 156 12.59 -3.86 0.59
C GLY A 156 11.97 -5.23 0.26
N ASP A 157 11.89 -6.10 1.26
CA ASP A 157 11.35 -7.46 1.10
C ASP A 157 9.83 -7.49 0.88
N ASP A 158 9.11 -6.42 1.21
CA ASP A 158 7.66 -6.33 1.05
C ASP A 158 7.25 -6.25 -0.44
N ILE A 159 8.19 -6.02 -1.37
CA ILE A 159 7.95 -6.09 -2.81
C ILE A 159 7.35 -7.42 -3.25
N ARG A 160 7.68 -8.51 -2.53
CA ARG A 160 7.11 -9.85 -2.76
C ARG A 160 5.60 -9.85 -2.62
N LEU A 161 5.05 -9.08 -1.68
CA LEU A 161 3.60 -9.00 -1.46
C LEU A 161 2.88 -8.38 -2.68
N VAL A 162 3.51 -7.39 -3.31
CA VAL A 162 2.96 -6.76 -4.52
C VAL A 162 3.05 -7.70 -5.71
N LEU A 163 4.20 -8.36 -5.91
CA LEU A 163 4.40 -9.36 -6.96
C LEU A 163 3.40 -10.53 -6.84
N ASP A 164 3.15 -11.01 -5.63
CA ASP A 164 2.15 -12.04 -5.37
C ASP A 164 0.74 -11.58 -5.75
N LYS A 165 0.37 -10.34 -5.43
CA LYS A 165 -0.92 -9.75 -5.82
C LYS A 165 -1.03 -9.59 -7.34
N LEU A 166 0.01 -9.10 -8.00
CA LEU A 166 0.05 -8.94 -9.46
C LEU A 166 -0.03 -10.29 -10.17
N THR A 167 0.66 -11.31 -9.65
CA THR A 167 0.64 -12.68 -10.19
C THR A 167 -0.74 -13.31 -10.03
N LYS A 168 -1.38 -13.17 -8.86
CA LYS A 168 -2.76 -13.63 -8.63
C LYS A 168 -3.79 -12.95 -9.54
N LYS A 169 -3.49 -11.75 -10.03
CA LYS A 169 -4.31 -11.00 -11.01
C LYS A 169 -3.87 -11.19 -12.45
N SER A 170 -2.86 -12.03 -12.70
CA SER A 170 -2.29 -12.31 -14.02
C SER A 170 -1.68 -11.08 -14.73
N PHE A 171 -1.31 -10.04 -13.97
CA PHE A 171 -0.57 -8.89 -14.51
C PHE A 171 0.92 -9.17 -14.68
N VAL A 172 1.45 -10.11 -13.89
CA VAL A 172 2.86 -10.54 -13.90
C VAL A 172 2.88 -12.06 -13.91
N LYS A 173 3.84 -12.65 -14.61
CA LYS A 173 4.08 -14.10 -14.63
C LYS A 173 5.28 -14.43 -13.75
N ALA A 174 5.10 -15.33 -12.79
CA ALA A 174 6.18 -15.95 -12.05
C ALA A 174 6.68 -17.21 -12.77
N VAL A 175 8.00 -17.32 -12.97
CA VAL A 175 8.65 -18.43 -13.68
C VAL A 175 9.83 -18.92 -12.84
N PHE A 176 9.95 -20.24 -12.70
CA PHE A 176 11.15 -20.84 -12.11
C PHE A 176 12.21 -21.02 -13.19
N VAL A 177 13.38 -20.43 -12.98
CA VAL A 177 14.54 -20.55 -13.85
C VAL A 177 15.63 -21.27 -13.08
N THR A 178 16.38 -22.13 -13.77
CA THR A 178 17.56 -22.77 -13.22
C THR A 178 18.66 -22.81 -14.26
N SER A 179 19.90 -22.74 -13.77
CA SER A 179 21.08 -22.99 -14.59
C SER A 179 21.55 -24.46 -14.49
N ASP A 180 20.95 -25.24 -13.59
CA ASP A 180 21.24 -26.66 -13.38
C ASP A 180 20.25 -27.54 -14.18
N PRO A 181 20.72 -28.38 -15.13
CA PRO A 181 19.87 -29.32 -15.86
C PRO A 181 19.09 -30.29 -14.95
N GLU A 182 19.60 -30.57 -13.75
CA GLU A 182 18.96 -31.45 -12.78
C GLU A 182 17.87 -30.76 -11.95
N LEU A 183 17.64 -29.45 -12.16
CA LEU A 183 16.62 -28.63 -11.50
C LEU A 183 16.78 -28.52 -9.96
N ASN A 184 17.98 -28.70 -9.42
CA ASN A 184 18.20 -28.65 -7.97
C ASN A 184 18.23 -27.21 -7.41
N ASP A 185 18.47 -26.21 -8.26
CA ASP A 185 18.56 -24.80 -7.87
C ASP A 185 17.57 -23.96 -8.69
N LEU A 186 16.30 -23.95 -8.26
CA LEU A 186 15.23 -23.19 -8.89
C LEU A 186 15.15 -21.80 -8.26
N THR A 187 15.40 -20.77 -9.07
CA THR A 187 15.17 -19.37 -8.70
C THR A 187 13.84 -18.90 -9.27
N MET A 188 12.99 -18.32 -8.42
CA MET A 188 11.74 -17.70 -8.86
C MET A 188 12.02 -16.31 -9.45
N THR A 189 11.54 -16.09 -10.67
CA THR A 189 11.74 -14.86 -11.44
C THR A 189 10.42 -14.35 -12.01
N TYR A 190 10.39 -13.07 -12.42
CA TYR A 190 9.17 -12.35 -12.79
C TYR A 190 9.30 -11.65 -14.14
N MET A 191 8.26 -11.72 -14.96
CA MET A 191 8.18 -11.01 -16.24
C MET A 191 6.73 -10.57 -16.52
N VAL A 192 6.57 -9.60 -17.42
CA VAL A 192 5.27 -9.13 -17.94
C VAL A 192 5.04 -9.71 -19.33
#